data_AF-G3WP23-F1
#
_entry.id   AF-G3WP23-F1
#
_cell.length_a   1.000
_cell.length_b   1.000
_cell.length_c   1.000
_cell.angle_alpha   90.00
_cell.angle_beta   90.00
_cell.angle_gamma   90.00
#
_symmetry.space_group_name_H-M   'P 1'
#
loop_
_entity.id
_entity.type
_entity.pdbx_description
1 polymer ?
#
loop_
_entity_poly.entity_id
_entity_poly.type
_entity_poly.pdbx_seq_one_letter_code
_entity_poly.pdbx_strand_id
1 'polypeptide(L)'
;PRAPLSPSVFLVRSQDAVACLVIDFYPKELHVSLASLRASVLAQSLIVTPTAHGTYNAIQIGRIGENESITCSVQHLGKETLVSFQPGMVSQNVGNLKPEHPVAQDKRLKKPSHQRKSGPKQRNQVLLGLLGLRLLLMKTLAINILFTTMFLIF
;
A
#
# COMPACT_ATOMS: atom_id res chain seq x y z
N PRO A 1 23.19 2.69 24.65
CA PRO A 1 22.81 1.47 23.90
C PRO A 1 21.29 1.28 23.92
N ARG A 2 20.65 1.11 22.77
CA ARG A 2 19.19 0.86 22.68
C ARG A 2 18.89 -0.58 23.12
N ALA A 3 17.77 -0.77 23.83
CA ALA A 3 17.30 -2.10 24.19
C ALA A 3 16.89 -2.89 22.93
N PRO A 4 17.16 -4.21 22.86
CA PRO A 4 16.69 -5.06 21.78
C PRO A 4 15.19 -4.92 21.54
N LEU A 5 14.78 -4.91 20.27
CA LEU A 5 13.38 -4.78 19.86
C LEU A 5 13.06 -5.85 18.82
N SER A 6 12.05 -6.66 19.12
CA SER A 6 11.57 -7.72 18.23
C SER A 6 10.74 -7.13 17.08
N PRO A 7 10.86 -7.67 15.86
CA PRO A 7 10.13 -7.18 14.70
C PRO A 7 8.63 -7.47 14.77
N SER A 8 7.85 -6.59 14.15
CA SER A 8 6.50 -6.92 13.67
C SER A 8 6.58 -7.39 12.21
N VAL A 9 6.00 -8.55 11.90
CA VAL A 9 6.12 -9.19 10.58
C VAL A 9 4.77 -9.23 9.88
N PHE A 10 4.73 -8.77 8.63
CA PHE A 10 3.53 -8.75 7.80
C PHE A 10 3.83 -9.35 6.43
N LEU A 11 2.88 -10.13 5.91
CA LEU A 11 2.97 -10.69 4.57
C LEU A 11 1.93 -10.04 3.66
N VAL A 12 2.38 -9.48 2.55
CA VAL A 12 1.56 -8.83 1.53
C VAL A 12 1.73 -9.56 0.21
N ARG A 13 0.63 -9.83 -0.47
CA ARG A 13 0.62 -10.59 -1.72
C ARG A 13 -0.12 -9.81 -2.82
N SER A 14 0.43 -9.89 -4.03
CA SER A 14 -0.21 -9.54 -5.30
C SER A 14 -0.35 -10.81 -6.18
N GLN A 15 -0.81 -10.67 -7.43
CA GLN A 15 -1.00 -11.78 -8.36
C GLN A 15 0.27 -12.63 -8.55
N ASP A 16 1.41 -11.98 -8.83
CA ASP A 16 2.68 -12.59 -9.19
C ASP A 16 3.85 -12.24 -8.24
N ALA A 17 3.55 -11.52 -7.16
CA ALA A 17 4.55 -10.99 -6.24
C ALA A 17 4.11 -11.12 -4.78
N VAL A 18 5.10 -11.21 -3.90
CA VAL A 18 4.93 -11.20 -2.45
C VAL A 18 5.98 -10.31 -1.80
N ALA A 19 5.60 -9.65 -0.73
CA ALA A 19 6.48 -8.86 0.12
C ALA A 19 6.28 -9.26 1.57
N CYS A 20 7.37 -9.57 2.27
CA CYS A 20 7.40 -9.71 3.71
C CYS A 20 7.99 -8.43 4.32
N LEU A 21 7.16 -7.70 5.06
CA LEU A 21 7.54 -6.48 5.75
C LEU A 21 7.94 -6.83 7.18
N VAL A 22 9.09 -6.36 7.61
CA VAL A 22 9.65 -6.54 8.95
C VAL A 22 9.85 -5.15 9.54
N ILE A 23 9.06 -4.79 10.53
CA ILE A 23 8.92 -3.41 11.01
C ILE A 23 9.48 -3.28 12.42
N ASP A 24 10.20 -2.19 12.65
CA ASP A 24 10.64 -1.69 13.94
C ASP A 24 11.43 -2.71 14.77
N PHE A 25 12.61 -3.10 14.27
CA PHE A 25 13.50 -4.05 14.96
C PHE A 25 14.87 -3.45 15.27
N TYR A 26 15.52 -4.01 16.28
CA TYR A 26 16.89 -3.65 16.66
C TYR A 26 17.55 -4.80 17.43
N PRO A 27 18.81 -5.19 17.13
CA PRO A 27 19.77 -4.58 16.22
C PRO A 27 19.51 -4.92 14.74
N LYS A 28 20.36 -4.41 13.84
CA LYS A 28 20.25 -4.56 12.37
C LYS A 28 20.30 -6.01 11.87
N GLU A 29 21.03 -6.87 12.58
CA GLU A 29 21.23 -8.28 12.17
C GLU A 29 19.89 -9.01 12.08
N LEU A 30 19.58 -9.54 10.89
CA LEU A 30 18.28 -10.14 10.57
C LEU A 30 18.45 -11.13 9.42
N HIS A 31 17.84 -12.32 9.53
CA HIS A 31 17.67 -13.22 8.40
C HIS A 31 16.20 -13.29 8.01
N VAL A 32 15.91 -13.11 6.71
CA VAL A 32 14.57 -13.22 6.16
C VAL A 32 14.60 -14.15 4.98
N SER A 33 13.63 -15.06 4.90
CA SER A 33 13.45 -15.95 3.74
C SER A 33 11.99 -16.03 3.34
N LEU A 34 11.77 -16.21 2.04
CA LEU A 34 10.48 -16.54 1.47
C LEU A 34 10.52 -17.96 0.90
N ALA A 35 9.58 -18.78 1.33
CA ALA A 35 9.40 -20.14 0.85
C ALA A 35 7.99 -20.31 0.28
N SER A 36 7.89 -21.07 -0.82
CA SER A 36 6.63 -21.56 -1.37
C SER A 36 6.60 -23.08 -1.25
N LEU A 37 5.41 -23.64 -1.04
CA LEU A 37 5.27 -25.10 -0.84
C LEU A 37 5.40 -25.88 -2.16
N ARG A 38 5.12 -25.22 -3.29
CA ARG A 38 5.03 -25.88 -4.61
C ARG A 38 6.11 -25.45 -5.59
N ALA A 39 6.68 -24.26 -5.43
CA ALA A 39 7.67 -23.72 -6.35
C ALA A 39 8.76 -22.94 -5.61
N SER A 40 9.83 -22.61 -6.31
CA SER A 40 10.85 -21.70 -5.81
C SER A 40 10.38 -20.25 -5.93
N VAL A 41 10.59 -19.45 -4.88
CA VAL A 41 10.35 -18.00 -4.94
C VAL A 41 11.51 -17.35 -5.72
N LEU A 42 11.18 -16.70 -6.84
CA LEU A 42 12.16 -16.11 -7.77
C LEU A 42 12.46 -14.65 -7.42
N ALA A 43 13.58 -14.14 -7.93
CA ALA A 43 13.98 -12.73 -7.85
C ALA A 43 13.88 -12.14 -6.42
N GLN A 44 14.34 -12.92 -5.43
CA GLN A 44 14.31 -12.52 -4.04
C GLN A 44 15.26 -11.35 -3.76
N SER A 45 14.78 -10.32 -3.07
CA SER A 45 15.59 -9.15 -2.70
C SER A 45 15.22 -8.67 -1.30
N LEU A 46 16.23 -8.48 -0.45
CA LEU A 46 16.12 -7.91 0.89
C LEU A 46 16.57 -6.46 0.87
N ILE A 47 15.72 -5.56 1.35
CA ILE A 47 16.05 -4.16 1.56
C ILE A 47 15.92 -3.86 3.04
N VAL A 48 16.97 -3.32 3.67
CA VAL A 48 16.97 -2.91 5.08
C VAL A 48 17.22 -1.41 5.16
N THR A 49 16.37 -0.69 5.89
CA THR A 49 16.41 0.77 6.01
C THR A 49 16.36 1.20 7.48
N PRO A 50 17.18 2.19 7.90
CA PRO A 50 17.08 2.74 9.24
C PRO A 50 15.85 3.64 9.37
N THR A 51 15.29 3.73 10.57
CA THR A 51 14.22 4.66 10.92
C THR A 51 14.79 5.90 11.63
N ALA A 52 14.03 6.99 11.67
CA ALA A 52 14.37 8.18 12.44
C ALA A 52 14.51 7.90 13.95
N HIS A 53 13.91 6.82 14.44
CA HIS A 53 13.96 6.41 15.84
C HIS A 53 15.19 5.55 16.17
N GLY A 54 16.08 5.27 15.20
CA GLY A 54 17.26 4.43 15.43
C GLY A 54 16.92 2.93 15.54
N THR A 55 15.83 2.51 14.92
CA THR A 55 15.47 1.11 14.65
C THR A 55 15.61 0.84 13.15
N TYR A 56 15.29 -0.37 12.71
CA TYR A 56 15.35 -0.77 11.31
C TYR A 56 14.00 -1.30 10.84
N ASN A 57 13.73 -1.10 9.56
CA ASN A 57 12.67 -1.77 8.81
C ASN A 57 13.32 -2.57 7.68
N ALA A 58 12.73 -3.70 7.32
CA ALA A 58 13.17 -4.50 6.18
C ALA A 58 11.98 -4.95 5.33
N ILE A 59 12.24 -5.13 4.04
CA ILE A 59 11.27 -5.66 3.09
C ILE A 59 11.97 -6.74 2.27
N GLN A 60 11.46 -7.97 2.34
CA GLN A 60 11.87 -9.07 1.48
C GLN A 60 10.81 -9.23 0.38
N ILE A 61 11.19 -9.01 -0.87
CA ILE A 61 10.30 -9.14 -2.03
C ILE A 61 10.67 -10.40 -2.81
N GLY A 62 9.68 -11.09 -3.38
CA GLY A 62 9.88 -12.21 -4.29
C GLY A 62 8.75 -12.34 -5.30
N ARG A 63 9.01 -13.07 -6.40
CA ARG A 63 8.00 -13.44 -7.40
C ARG A 63 7.53 -14.86 -7.17
N ILE A 64 6.23 -15.08 -7.35
CA ILE A 64 5.56 -16.34 -7.02
C ILE A 64 4.52 -16.69 -8.09
N GLY A 65 4.21 -17.99 -8.21
CA GLY A 65 3.12 -18.45 -9.07
C GLY A 65 1.75 -18.12 -8.51
N GLU A 66 0.75 -18.16 -9.39
CA GLU A 66 -0.66 -17.99 -9.01
C GLU A 66 -1.09 -19.10 -8.05
N ASN A 67 -1.87 -18.75 -7.01
CA ASN A 67 -2.43 -19.72 -6.06
C ASN A 67 -1.41 -20.61 -5.32
N GLU A 68 -0.22 -20.09 -5.05
CA GLU A 68 0.77 -20.76 -4.19
C GLU A 68 0.58 -20.39 -2.71
N SER A 69 0.85 -21.32 -1.80
CA SER A 69 1.02 -20.97 -0.38
C SER A 69 2.43 -20.44 -0.14
N ILE A 70 2.53 -19.32 0.56
CA ILE A 70 3.80 -18.64 0.83
C ILE A 70 4.01 -18.54 2.33
N THR A 71 5.24 -18.76 2.77
CA THR A 71 5.68 -18.54 4.14
C THR A 71 6.86 -17.58 4.13
N CYS A 72 6.77 -16.54 4.95
CA CYS A 72 7.92 -15.73 5.34
C CYS A 72 8.46 -16.24 6.67
N SER A 73 9.76 -16.53 6.72
CA SER A 73 10.50 -16.78 7.96
C SER A 73 11.42 -15.60 8.26
N VAL A 74 11.32 -15.10 9.48
CA VAL A 74 12.13 -13.99 10.01
C VAL A 74 12.84 -14.48 11.26
N GLN A 75 14.17 -14.53 11.21
CA GLN A 75 15.02 -14.84 12.35
C GLN A 75 15.72 -13.58 12.85
N HIS A 76 15.44 -13.21 14.10
CA HIS A 76 16.02 -12.04 14.76
C HIS A 76 16.39 -12.40 16.19
N LEU A 77 17.64 -12.13 16.59
CA LEU A 77 18.14 -12.42 17.94
C LEU A 77 17.90 -13.88 18.39
N GLY A 78 18.03 -14.83 17.47
CA GLY A 78 17.79 -16.26 17.73
C GLY A 78 16.32 -16.68 17.84
N LYS A 79 15.36 -15.74 17.72
CA LYS A 79 13.93 -16.03 17.67
C LYS A 79 13.44 -16.07 16.23
N GLU A 80 12.69 -17.10 15.88
CA GLU A 80 12.01 -17.22 14.58
C GLU A 80 10.56 -16.73 14.67
N THR A 81 10.11 -16.01 13.64
CA THR A 81 8.72 -15.63 13.40
C THR A 81 8.30 -16.08 12.01
N LEU A 82 7.21 -16.85 11.95
CA LEU A 82 6.66 -17.39 10.70
C LEU A 82 5.32 -16.72 10.39
N VAL A 83 5.17 -16.22 9.17
CA VAL A 83 3.90 -15.69 8.66
C VAL A 83 3.59 -16.34 7.33
N SER A 84 2.45 -17.02 7.23
CA SER A 84 2.07 -17.76 6.04
C SER A 84 0.74 -17.27 5.46
N PHE A 85 0.62 -17.35 4.14
CA PHE A 85 -0.61 -17.15 3.39
C PHE A 85 -0.96 -18.42 2.63
N GLN A 86 -2.19 -18.89 2.76
CA GLN A 86 -2.74 -19.99 1.96
C GLN A 86 -3.90 -19.50 1.08
N PRO A 87 -3.87 -19.76 -0.24
CA PRO A 87 -5.02 -19.50 -1.11
C PRO A 87 -6.21 -20.35 -0.65
N GLY A 88 -7.37 -19.71 -0.47
CA GLY A 88 -8.62 -20.40 -0.07
C GLY A 88 -8.87 -20.45 1.45
N MET A 89 -7.91 -20.05 2.28
CA MET A 89 -8.25 -19.67 3.65
C MET A 89 -8.87 -18.27 3.61
N VAL A 90 -10.21 -18.21 3.75
CA VAL A 90 -10.87 -16.99 4.22
C VAL A 90 -10.09 -16.55 5.45
N SER A 91 -9.55 -15.33 5.41
CA SER A 91 -8.89 -14.69 6.54
C SER A 91 -9.91 -14.53 7.67
N GLN A 92 -10.13 -15.59 8.44
CA GLN A 92 -10.62 -15.50 9.81
C GLN A 92 -9.44 -15.02 10.64
N ASN A 93 -9.13 -13.74 10.49
CA ASN A 93 -8.57 -12.83 11.50
C ASN A 93 -8.52 -11.39 10.97
N VAL A 94 -9.51 -10.99 10.16
CA VAL A 94 -9.98 -9.59 10.13
C VAL A 94 -11.05 -9.46 11.20
N GLY A 95 -10.62 -9.59 12.45
CA GLY A 95 -11.47 -9.54 13.63
C GLY A 95 -10.81 -8.70 14.71
N ASN A 96 -11.22 -7.43 14.78
CA ASN A 96 -11.15 -6.58 15.95
C ASN A 96 -9.76 -6.15 16.45
N LEU A 97 -9.15 -5.19 15.76
CA LEU A 97 -8.53 -4.06 16.48
C LEU A 97 -9.66 -3.08 16.85
N LYS A 98 -10.31 -3.34 17.99
CA LYS A 98 -11.05 -2.32 18.72
C LYS A 98 -10.37 -2.12 20.07
N PRO A 99 -9.95 -0.89 20.43
CA PRO A 99 -9.53 -0.58 21.78
C PRO A 99 -10.73 -0.68 22.74
N GLU A 100 -10.67 -1.63 23.68
CA GLU A 100 -11.31 -1.56 25.00
C GLU A 100 -10.64 -0.44 25.81
N HIS A 101 -11.23 0.42 26.65
CA HIS A 101 -12.52 0.57 27.36
C HIS A 101 -12.60 2.09 27.79
N PRO A 102 -13.65 2.67 28.42
CA PRO A 102 -14.74 2.03 29.15
C PRO A 102 -16.18 2.49 28.83
N VAL A 103 -17.08 1.71 29.41
CA VAL A 103 -18.56 1.71 29.42
C VAL A 103 -19.19 3.06 29.77
N ALA A 104 -20.19 3.47 28.99
CA ALA A 104 -21.42 4.10 29.47
C ALA A 104 -22.56 3.87 28.46
N GLN A 105 -23.65 3.26 28.93
CA GLN A 105 -24.91 3.05 28.22
C GLN A 105 -25.65 4.39 28.00
N ASP A 106 -26.28 4.62 26.83
CA ASP A 106 -27.75 4.74 26.74
C ASP A 106 -28.26 4.76 25.29
N LYS A 107 -29.55 4.48 25.16
CA LYS A 107 -30.37 4.10 24.00
C LYS A 107 -30.75 5.27 23.08
N ARG A 108 -30.92 4.96 21.78
CA ARG A 108 -32.11 5.19 20.90
C ARG A 108 -31.79 5.64 19.46
N LEU A 109 -32.14 4.73 18.55
CA LEU A 109 -32.83 4.90 17.27
C LEU A 109 -33.21 6.33 16.79
N LYS A 110 -32.71 6.76 15.61
CA LYS A 110 -33.47 7.27 14.44
C LYS A 110 -32.55 7.70 13.28
N LYS A 111 -33.05 7.51 12.04
CA LYS A 111 -32.43 7.80 10.73
C LYS A 111 -32.78 9.26 10.28
N PRO A 112 -32.41 9.70 9.05
CA PRO A 112 -31.34 10.64 8.71
C PRO A 112 -31.82 12.10 8.45
N SER A 113 -30.90 13.07 8.45
CA SER A 113 -31.15 14.42 7.91
C SER A 113 -29.88 15.09 7.38
N HIS A 114 -30.09 16.01 6.46
CA HIS A 114 -29.20 16.62 5.48
C HIS A 114 -28.04 17.48 6.03
N GLN A 115 -26.89 17.31 5.37
CA GLN A 115 -26.07 18.35 4.73
C GLN A 115 -25.58 19.56 5.56
N ARG A 116 -24.27 19.62 5.81
CA ARG A 116 -23.47 20.85 5.55
C ARG A 116 -22.01 20.53 5.29
N LYS A 117 -21.52 21.04 4.16
CA LYS A 117 -20.16 20.93 3.63
C LYS A 117 -19.16 21.77 4.44
N SER A 118 -17.94 21.26 4.59
CA SER A 118 -16.65 21.99 4.58
C SER A 118 -15.56 21.04 5.08
N GLY A 119 -14.54 20.57 4.35
CA GLY A 119 -14.15 20.69 2.95
C GLY A 119 -13.01 19.68 2.69
N PRO A 120 -12.84 19.11 1.48
CA PRO A 120 -11.71 18.25 1.18
C PRO A 120 -10.63 19.07 0.45
N LYS A 121 -9.49 19.33 1.10
CA LYS A 121 -8.25 19.60 0.34
C LYS A 121 -7.70 18.24 -0.09
N GLN A 122 -7.56 18.08 -1.40
CA GLN A 122 -6.99 16.94 -2.13
C GLN A 122 -7.98 16.02 -2.85
N ARG A 123 -8.86 16.62 -3.65
CA ARG A 123 -9.40 16.02 -4.88
C ARG A 123 -9.70 17.18 -5.83
N ASN A 124 -9.09 17.17 -7.03
CA ASN A 124 -9.38 18.00 -8.23
C ASN A 124 -8.15 18.60 -8.96
N GLN A 125 -6.97 17.96 -8.91
CA GLN A 125 -5.89 18.36 -9.83
C GLN A 125 -6.18 17.96 -11.29
N VAL A 126 -7.09 17.00 -11.51
CA VAL A 126 -7.54 16.55 -12.84
C VAL A 126 -8.63 17.45 -13.44
N LEU A 127 -9.45 18.09 -12.60
CA LEU A 127 -10.58 18.91 -13.04
C LEU A 127 -10.12 20.24 -13.66
N LEU A 128 -9.07 20.85 -13.11
CA LEU A 128 -8.50 22.11 -13.63
C LEU A 128 -7.81 21.91 -14.99
N GLY A 129 -7.15 20.76 -15.19
CA GLY A 129 -6.51 20.41 -16.47
C GLY A 129 -7.51 20.22 -17.62
N LEU A 130 -8.66 19.60 -17.36
CA LEU A 130 -9.70 19.39 -18.38
C LEU A 130 -10.35 20.71 -18.84
N LEU A 131 -10.56 21.65 -17.91
CA LEU A 131 -11.06 23.00 -18.22
C LEU A 131 -10.07 23.79 -19.09
N GLY A 132 -8.77 23.72 -18.78
CA GLY A 132 -7.72 24.35 -19.58
C GLY A 132 -7.59 23.76 -21.00
N LEU A 133 -7.68 22.44 -21.12
CA LEU A 133 -7.62 21.74 -22.42
C LEU A 133 -8.74 22.17 -23.36
N ARG A 134 -9.98 22.34 -22.85
CA ARG A 134 -11.13 22.81 -23.66
C ARG A 134 -10.92 24.22 -24.22
N LEU A 135 -10.30 25.11 -23.45
CA LEU A 135 -10.00 26.47 -23.89
C LEU A 135 -8.88 26.51 -24.96
N LEU A 136 -7.86 25.67 -24.80
CA LEU A 136 -6.75 25.57 -25.75
C LEU A 136 -7.19 25.01 -27.10
N LEU A 137 -8.01 23.95 -27.11
CA LEU A 137 -8.52 23.35 -28.36
C LEU A 137 -9.36 24.33 -29.18
N MET A 138 -10.20 25.16 -28.54
CA MET A 138 -10.98 26.21 -29.21
C MET A 138 -10.09 27.28 -29.86
N LYS A 139 -9.01 27.71 -29.18
CA LYS A 139 -8.05 28.67 -29.74
C LYS A 139 -7.27 28.09 -30.92
N THR A 140 -6.82 26.84 -30.83
CA THR A 140 -6.04 26.19 -31.90
C THR A 140 -6.89 25.95 -33.16
N LEU A 141 -8.18 25.64 -33.01
CA LEU A 141 -9.08 25.47 -34.16
C LEU A 141 -9.24 26.78 -34.95
N ALA A 142 -9.41 27.91 -34.26
CA ALA A 142 -9.54 29.22 -34.90
C ALA A 142 -8.26 29.63 -35.64
N ILE A 143 -7.08 29.38 -35.06
CA ILE A 143 -5.78 29.69 -35.69
C ILE A 143 -5.57 28.81 -36.93
N ASN A 144 -5.83 27.50 -36.84
CA ASN A 144 -5.68 26.60 -37.98
C ASN A 144 -6.66 26.91 -39.12
N ILE A 145 -7.90 27.30 -38.80
CA ILE A 145 -8.86 27.77 -39.81
C ILE A 145 -8.37 29.08 -40.43
N LEU A 146 -7.93 30.07 -39.64
CA LEU A 146 -7.42 31.35 -40.15
C LEU A 146 -6.24 31.15 -41.11
N PHE A 147 -5.25 30.33 -40.73
CA PHE A 147 -4.11 30.04 -41.60
C PHE A 147 -4.52 29.26 -42.86
N THR A 148 -5.44 28.31 -42.75
CA THR A 148 -5.94 27.56 -43.91
C THR A 148 -6.70 28.49 -44.86
N THR A 149 -7.57 29.36 -44.35
CA THR A 149 -8.30 30.33 -45.18
C THR A 149 -7.36 31.35 -45.81
N MET A 150 -6.35 31.84 -45.08
CA MET A 150 -5.37 32.77 -45.65
C MET A 150 -4.52 32.12 -46.75
N PHE A 151 -4.14 30.85 -46.59
CA PHE A 151 -3.45 30.05 -47.61
C PHE A 151 -4.31 29.75 -48.85
N LEU A 152 -5.63 29.76 -48.72
CA LEU A 152 -6.55 29.54 -49.86
C LEU A 152 -6.93 30.84 -50.59
N ILE A 153 -6.70 32.00 -49.98
CA ILE A 153 -7.02 33.32 -50.55
C ILE A 153 -5.83 33.93 -51.31
N PHE A 154 -4.60 33.53 -50.99
CA PHE A 154 -3.37 33.90 -51.71
C PHE A 154 -2.85 32.73 -52.55
#